data_AF-A0A950Y953-F1
#
_entry.id   AF-A0A950Y953-F1
#
_cell.length_a   1.000
_cell.length_b   1.000
_cell.length_c   1.000
_cell.angle_alpha   90.00
_cell.angle_beta   90.00
_cell.angle_gamma   90.00
#
_symmetry.space_group_name_H-M   'P 1'
#
loop_
_entity.id
_entity.type
_entity.pdbx_description
1 polymer ?
#
loop_
_entity_poly.entity_id
_entity_poly.type
_entity_poly.pdbx_seq_one_letter_code
_entity_poly.pdbx_strand_id
1 'polypeptide(L)'
;MWISVVVAAGTLLALIAISLLIPPLLPLVLCGAGFISARIYNGQAVQPLTAAGGARLGWMTGFWMFLAFAIMCAVTALAVNSPEIWEQAKSVYAQLPQASKLANLSPHDFLMQLLVEVPLFFFLVTLLPGLGGMLGAKLSRKRP
;
A
#
# COMPACT_ATOMS: atom_id res chain seq x y z
N MET A 1 -15.07 9.51 3.88
CA MET A 1 -13.68 9.99 3.65
C MET A 1 -12.77 9.59 4.81
N TRP A 2 -13.10 9.92 6.07
CA TRP A 2 -12.26 9.58 7.22
C TRP A 2 -11.99 8.07 7.40
N ILE A 3 -12.98 7.19 7.13
CA ILE A 3 -12.82 5.72 7.23
C ILE A 3 -11.68 5.23 6.33
N SER A 4 -11.60 5.71 5.08
CA SER A 4 -10.55 5.30 4.15
C SER A 4 -9.16 5.69 4.64
N VAL A 5 -9.02 6.86 5.26
CA VAL A 5 -7.75 7.34 5.82
C VAL A 5 -7.33 6.50 7.03
N VAL A 6 -8.26 6.22 7.95
CA VAL A 6 -7.97 5.40 9.14
C VAL A 6 -7.59 3.98 8.74
N VAL A 7 -8.34 3.37 7.82
CA VAL A 7 -8.03 2.01 7.34
C VAL A 7 -6.71 2.00 6.56
N ALA A 8 -6.42 3.03 5.77
CA ALA A 8 -5.12 3.16 5.09
C ALA A 8 -3.97 3.23 6.09
N ALA A 9 -4.07 4.09 7.11
CA ALA A 9 -3.04 4.22 8.14
C ALA A 9 -2.81 2.91 8.91
N GLY A 10 -3.89 2.24 9.32
CA GLY A 10 -3.80 0.93 9.98
C GLY A 10 -3.19 -0.15 9.08
N THR A 11 -3.55 -0.14 7.79
CA THR A 11 -3.00 -1.11 6.82
C THR A 11 -1.53 -0.86 6.55
N LEU A 12 -1.08 0.40 6.47
CA LEU A 12 0.35 0.73 6.30
C LEU A 12 1.19 0.21 7.47
N LEU A 13 0.72 0.37 8.71
CA LEU A 13 1.39 -0.19 9.89
C LEU A 13 1.43 -1.72 9.82
N ALA A 14 0.33 -2.36 9.43
CA ALA A 14 0.27 -3.81 9.26
C ALA A 14 1.21 -4.30 8.14
N LEU A 15 1.34 -3.55 7.04
CA LEU A 15 2.23 -3.88 5.93
C LEU A 15 3.70 -3.90 6.35
N ILE A 16 4.12 -2.99 7.24
CA ILE A 16 5.49 -2.98 7.78
C ILE A 16 5.75 -4.28 8.55
N ALA A 17 4.81 -4.73 9.39
CA ALA A 17 4.95 -5.99 10.13
C ALA A 17 4.90 -7.23 9.21
N ILE A 18 3.92 -7.27 8.28
CA ILE A 18 3.65 -8.44 7.44
C ILE A 18 4.71 -8.62 6.35
N SER A 19 5.26 -7.53 5.80
CA SER A 19 6.33 -7.60 4.79
C SER A 19 7.60 -8.27 5.33
N LEU A 20 7.86 -8.18 6.63
CA LEU A 20 8.99 -8.85 7.28
C LEU A 20 8.74 -10.34 7.56
N LEU A 21 7.48 -10.71 7.80
CA LEU A 21 7.11 -12.07 8.21
C LEU A 21 6.74 -12.97 7.03
N ILE A 22 5.88 -12.50 6.11
CA ILE A 22 5.30 -13.33 5.03
C ILE A 22 5.01 -12.47 3.78
N PRO A 23 6.01 -12.21 2.91
CA PRO A 23 5.86 -11.39 1.70
C PRO A 23 4.73 -11.82 0.74
N PRO A 24 4.44 -13.13 0.52
CA PRO A 24 3.37 -13.56 -0.37
C PRO A 24 1.95 -13.15 0.05
N LEU A 25 1.73 -12.76 1.31
CA LEU A 25 0.41 -12.37 1.82
C LEU A 25 0.03 -10.93 1.47
N LEU A 26 0.95 -10.14 0.92
CA LEU A 26 0.75 -8.73 0.62
C LEU A 26 -0.50 -8.45 -0.23
N PRO A 27 -0.80 -9.19 -1.32
CA PRO A 27 -2.03 -8.96 -2.09
C PRO A 27 -3.30 -9.23 -1.30
N LEU A 28 -3.28 -10.22 -0.40
CA LEU A 28 -4.41 -10.53 0.48
C LEU A 28 -4.68 -9.41 1.48
N VAL A 29 -3.62 -8.82 2.05
CA VAL A 29 -3.73 -7.69 2.98
C VAL A 29 -4.31 -6.47 2.29
N LEU A 30 -3.86 -6.17 1.06
CA LEU A 30 -4.38 -5.05 0.27
C LEU A 30 -5.87 -5.24 -0.08
N CYS A 31 -6.26 -6.44 -0.52
CA CYS A 31 -7.66 -6.79 -0.69
C CYS A 31 -8.44 -6.67 0.63
N GLY A 32 -7.87 -7.15 1.73
CA GLY A 32 -8.44 -7.06 3.07
C GLY A 32 -8.70 -5.61 3.51
N ALA A 33 -7.79 -4.69 3.22
CA ALA A 33 -7.94 -3.28 3.55
C ALA A 33 -9.18 -2.66 2.88
N GLY A 34 -9.37 -2.92 1.59
CA GLY A 34 -10.57 -2.50 0.87
C GLY A 34 -11.85 -3.15 1.40
N PHE A 35 -11.79 -4.44 1.71
CA PHE A 35 -12.92 -5.17 2.28
C PHE A 35 -13.35 -4.60 3.64
N ILE A 36 -12.40 -4.36 4.53
CA ILE A 36 -12.62 -3.79 5.86
C ILE A 36 -13.21 -2.38 5.75
N SER A 37 -12.69 -1.53 4.86
CA SER A 37 -13.21 -0.18 4.68
C SER A 37 -14.68 -0.20 4.23
N ALA A 38 -15.04 -1.08 3.29
CA ALA A 38 -16.43 -1.26 2.85
C ALA A 38 -17.34 -1.82 3.96
N ARG A 39 -16.84 -2.70 4.83
CA ARG A 39 -17.62 -3.26 5.95
C ARG A 39 -17.87 -2.24 7.05
N ILE A 40 -16.86 -1.47 7.45
CA ILE A 40 -17.00 -0.39 8.43
C ILE A 40 -18.00 0.65 7.91
N TYR A 41 -17.87 1.06 6.65
CA TYR A 41 -18.80 2.01 6.06
C TYR A 41 -20.24 1.49 6.04
N ASN A 42 -20.46 0.24 5.61
CA ASN A 42 -21.80 -0.36 5.61
C ASN A 42 -22.42 -0.52 7.00
N GLY A 43 -21.60 -0.69 8.04
CA GLY A 43 -22.06 -0.73 9.43
C GLY A 43 -22.64 0.62 9.88
N GLN A 44 -22.09 1.73 9.38
CA GLN A 44 -22.50 3.08 9.74
C GLN A 44 -23.53 3.69 8.79
N ALA A 45 -23.62 3.20 7.55
CA ALA A 45 -24.49 3.76 6.53
C ALA A 45 -25.96 3.29 6.67
N VAL A 46 -26.87 4.24 6.46
CA VAL A 46 -28.33 4.00 6.39
C VAL A 46 -28.68 3.17 5.15
N GLN A 47 -28.04 3.45 4.01
CA GLN A 47 -28.20 2.70 2.77
C GLN A 47 -26.99 1.79 2.52
N PRO A 48 -27.21 0.54 2.10
CA PRO A 48 -26.10 -0.37 1.79
C PRO A 48 -25.33 0.11 0.56
N LEU A 49 -24.02 -0.07 0.61
CA LEU A 49 -23.12 0.29 -0.47
C LEU A 49 -23.35 -0.62 -1.68
N THR A 50 -23.44 -0.03 -2.87
CA THR A 50 -23.39 -0.80 -4.12
C THR A 50 -21.98 -1.37 -4.33
N ALA A 51 -21.87 -2.39 -5.19
CA ALA A 51 -20.57 -2.97 -5.54
C ALA A 51 -19.60 -1.91 -6.12
N ALA A 52 -20.11 -1.00 -6.96
CA ALA A 52 -19.34 0.12 -7.50
C ALA A 52 -18.94 1.13 -6.41
N GLY A 53 -19.83 1.40 -5.44
CA GLY A 53 -19.51 2.23 -4.28
C GLY A 53 -18.40 1.62 -3.42
N GLY A 54 -18.42 0.30 -3.23
CA GLY A 54 -17.37 -0.45 -2.54
C GLY A 54 -16.04 -0.40 -3.28
N ALA A 55 -16.06 -0.58 -4.59
CA ALA A 55 -14.87 -0.46 -5.42
C ALA A 55 -14.24 0.93 -5.30
N ARG A 56 -15.06 1.99 -5.37
CA ARG A 56 -14.59 3.38 -5.22
C ARG A 56 -14.01 3.63 -3.83
N LEU A 57 -14.67 3.16 -2.77
CA LEU A 57 -14.20 3.34 -1.40
C LEU A 57 -12.86 2.62 -1.16
N GLY A 58 -12.75 1.37 -1.64
CA GLY A 58 -11.51 0.60 -1.60
C GLY A 58 -10.39 1.28 -2.39
N TRP A 59 -10.68 1.74 -3.60
CA TRP A 59 -9.73 2.49 -4.43
C TRP A 59 -9.23 3.77 -3.73
N MET A 60 -10.10 4.51 -3.05
CA MET A 60 -9.70 5.67 -2.24
C MET A 60 -8.78 5.28 -1.08
N THR A 61 -9.05 4.17 -0.39
CA THR A 61 -8.14 3.64 0.65
C THR A 61 -6.78 3.31 0.05
N GLY A 62 -6.75 2.64 -1.11
CA GLY A 62 -5.54 2.35 -1.86
C GLY A 62 -4.77 3.60 -2.29
N PHE A 63 -5.47 4.64 -2.73
CA PHE A 63 -4.88 5.91 -3.12
C PHE A 63 -4.17 6.61 -1.95
N TRP A 64 -4.76 6.59 -0.75
CA TRP A 64 -4.09 7.14 0.44
C TRP A 64 -2.83 6.35 0.82
N MET A 65 -2.86 5.03 0.69
CA MET A 65 -1.67 4.19 0.90
C MET A 65 -0.59 4.50 -0.13
N PHE A 66 -0.98 4.65 -1.40
CA PHE A 66 -0.06 5.05 -2.47
C PHE A 66 0.55 6.42 -2.20
N LEU A 67 -0.25 7.40 -1.78
CA LEU A 67 0.25 8.75 -1.52
C LEU A 67 1.32 8.75 -0.42
N ALA A 68 1.10 8.02 0.67
CA ALA A 68 2.09 7.84 1.71
C ALA A 68 3.37 7.18 1.19
N PHE A 69 3.24 6.12 0.39
CA PHE A 69 4.36 5.45 -0.27
C PHE A 69 5.13 6.40 -1.22
N ALA A 70 4.43 7.16 -2.06
CA ALA A 70 5.03 8.10 -3.01
C ALA A 70 5.81 9.20 -2.29
N ILE A 71 5.32 9.70 -1.16
CA ILE A 71 6.05 10.64 -0.31
C ILE A 71 7.33 9.99 0.22
N MET A 72 7.27 8.75 0.72
CA MET A 72 8.47 8.03 1.16
C MET A 72 9.47 7.85 0.02
N CYS A 73 9.03 7.45 -1.17
CA CYS A 73 9.89 7.33 -2.36
C CYS A 73 10.55 8.67 -2.72
N ALA A 74 9.83 9.79 -2.65
CA ALA A 74 10.38 11.11 -2.90
C ALA A 74 11.45 11.47 -1.86
N VAL A 75 11.20 11.22 -0.57
CA VAL A 75 12.20 11.43 0.48
C VAL A 75 13.43 10.54 0.27
N THR A 76 13.23 9.26 -0.07
CA THR A 76 14.33 8.35 -0.39
C THR A 76 15.14 8.84 -1.59
N ALA A 77 14.48 9.33 -2.65
CA ALA A 77 15.18 9.85 -3.82
C ALA A 77 16.07 11.06 -3.48
N LEU A 78 15.57 11.95 -2.61
CA LEU A 78 16.37 13.07 -2.09
C LEU A 78 17.54 12.59 -1.23
N ALA A 79 17.33 11.56 -0.41
CA ALA A 79 18.35 10.99 0.46
C ALA A 79 19.48 10.30 -0.31
N VAL A 80 19.16 9.58 -1.38
CA VAL A 80 20.12 8.86 -2.26
C VAL A 80 21.06 9.84 -2.98
N ASN A 81 20.64 11.09 -3.18
CA ASN A 81 21.50 12.12 -3.76
C ASN A 81 22.64 12.57 -2.82
N SER A 82 22.56 12.25 -1.52
CA SER A 82 23.63 12.49 -0.56
C SER A 82 24.56 11.26 -0.47
N PRO A 83 25.86 11.39 -0.80
CA PRO A 83 26.80 10.26 -0.76
C PRO A 83 26.90 9.60 0.62
N GLU A 84 26.91 10.40 1.68
CA GLU A 84 27.02 9.91 3.06
C GLU A 84 25.81 9.03 3.45
N ILE A 85 24.60 9.49 3.11
CA ILE A 85 23.36 8.77 3.40
C ILE A 85 23.28 7.49 2.55
N TRP A 86 23.73 7.55 1.30
CA TRP A 86 23.74 6.39 0.41
C TRP A 86 24.68 5.27 0.89
N GLU A 87 25.90 5.60 1.33
CA GLU A 87 26.82 4.60 1.91
C GLU A 87 26.26 3.99 3.19
N GLN A 88 25.62 4.79 4.04
CA GLN A 88 24.94 4.28 5.22
C GLN A 88 23.77 3.35 4.84
N ALA A 89 22.97 3.70 3.84
CA ALA A 89 21.87 2.87 3.34
C ALA A 89 22.37 1.51 2.80
N LYS A 90 23.47 1.49 2.03
CA LYS A 90 24.10 0.24 1.56
C LYS A 90 24.49 -0.67 2.71
N SER A 91 25.06 -0.11 3.78
CA SER A 91 25.47 -0.89 4.95
C SER A 91 24.29 -1.59 5.63
N VAL A 92 23.11 -0.96 5.63
CA VAL A 92 21.86 -1.54 6.13
C VAL A 92 21.31 -2.59 5.16
N TYR A 93 21.30 -2.29 3.86
CA TYR A 93 20.83 -3.23 2.84
C TYR A 93 21.68 -4.51 2.76
N ALA A 94 22.99 -4.40 2.99
CA ALA A 94 23.91 -5.54 3.03
C ALA A 94 23.60 -6.51 4.19
N GLN A 95 23.04 -6.01 5.29
CA GLN A 95 22.66 -6.82 6.45
C GLN A 95 21.32 -7.55 6.24
N LEU A 96 20.53 -7.15 5.25
CA LEU A 96 19.23 -7.71 4.96
C LEU A 96 19.33 -8.68 3.77
N PRO A 97 19.11 -10.01 3.97
CA PRO A 97 19.24 -10.99 2.90
C PRO A 97 18.41 -10.66 1.64
N GLN A 98 17.22 -10.10 1.88
CA GLN A 98 16.24 -9.73 0.84
C GLN A 98 16.62 -8.47 0.07
N ALA A 99 17.40 -7.57 0.68
CA ALA A 99 17.80 -6.28 0.11
C ALA A 99 19.28 -6.22 -0.30
N SER A 100 20.04 -7.30 -0.08
CA SER A 100 21.47 -7.40 -0.41
C SER A 100 21.77 -7.05 -1.88
N LYS A 101 20.85 -7.33 -2.81
CA LYS A 101 20.96 -6.95 -4.22
C LYS A 101 20.92 -5.44 -4.44
N LEU A 102 20.22 -4.69 -3.58
CA LEU A 102 20.12 -3.23 -3.65
C LEU A 102 21.42 -2.56 -3.20
N ALA A 103 22.20 -3.19 -2.32
CA ALA A 103 23.47 -2.66 -1.83
C ALA A 103 24.55 -2.54 -2.94
N ASN A 104 24.41 -3.30 -4.02
CA ASN A 104 25.35 -3.31 -5.14
C ASN A 104 24.97 -2.34 -6.28
N LEU A 105 23.81 -1.68 -6.18
CA LEU A 105 23.35 -0.77 -7.22
C LEU A 105 24.07 0.57 -7.12
N SER A 106 24.21 1.25 -8.26
CA SER A 106 24.55 2.67 -8.26
C SER A 106 23.33 3.50 -7.79
N PRO A 107 23.54 4.71 -7.25
CA PRO A 107 22.45 5.63 -6.95
C PRO A 107 21.51 5.83 -8.13
N HIS A 108 22.07 5.93 -9.34
CA HIS A 108 21.31 6.12 -10.57
C HIS A 108 20.42 4.92 -10.88
N ASP A 109 20.98 3.71 -10.83
CA ASP A 109 20.22 2.48 -11.10
C ASP A 109 19.11 2.27 -10.08
N PHE A 110 19.37 2.58 -8.81
CA PHE A 110 18.38 2.53 -7.75
C PHE A 110 17.20 3.49 -8.03
N LEU A 111 17.49 4.72 -8.44
CA LEU A 111 16.45 5.70 -8.79
C LEU A 111 15.66 5.29 -10.03
N MET A 112 16.31 4.71 -11.03
CA MET A 112 15.64 4.19 -12.22
C MET A 112 14.73 3.02 -11.89
N GLN A 113 15.19 2.10 -11.03
CA GLN A 113 14.37 1.00 -10.54
C GLN A 113 13.15 1.53 -9.78
N LEU A 114 13.34 2.47 -8.86
CA LEU A 114 12.27 3.11 -8.10
C LEU A 114 11.23 3.75 -9.04
N LEU A 115 11.70 4.46 -10.08
CA LEU A 115 10.83 5.12 -11.06
C LEU A 115 9.98 4.12 -11.85
N VAL A 116 10.54 2.97 -12.22
CA VAL A 116 9.81 1.89 -12.93
C VAL A 116 8.81 1.20 -12.01
N GLU A 117 9.14 1.04 -10.73
CA GLU A 117 8.28 0.36 -9.76
C GLU A 117 7.08 1.21 -9.31
N VAL A 118 7.22 2.54 -9.25
CA VAL A 118 6.16 3.45 -8.76
C VAL A 118 4.82 3.28 -9.50
N PRO A 119 4.76 3.28 -10.85
CA PRO A 119 3.50 3.05 -11.57
C PRO A 119 2.91 1.66 -11.32
N LEU A 120 3.76 0.62 -11.27
CA LEU A 120 3.30 -0.75 -10.98
C LEU A 120 2.70 -0.84 -9.57
N PHE A 121 3.37 -0.22 -8.60
CA PHE A 121 2.91 -0.17 -7.22
C PHE A 121 1.62 0.64 -7.08
N PHE A 122 1.45 1.73 -7.84
CA PHE A 122 0.19 2.49 -7.90
C PHE A 122 -0.98 1.57 -8.27
N PHE A 123 -0.86 0.82 -9.37
CA PHE A 123 -1.93 -0.07 -9.80
C PHE A 123 -2.17 -1.18 -8.79
N LEU A 124 -1.11 -1.80 -8.27
CA LEU A 124 -1.23 -2.86 -7.27
C LEU A 124 -1.96 -2.38 -6.02
N VAL A 125 -1.51 -1.27 -5.43
CA VAL A 125 -2.02 -0.76 -4.15
C VAL A 125 -3.36 -0.04 -4.27
N THR A 126 -3.81 0.31 -5.48
CA THR A 126 -5.12 0.94 -5.70
C THR A 126 -6.18 -0.04 -6.19
N LEU A 127 -5.83 -0.96 -7.09
CA LEU A 127 -6.77 -1.93 -7.66
C LEU A 127 -7.11 -3.04 -6.68
N LEU A 128 -6.14 -3.58 -5.94
CA LEU A 128 -6.40 -4.66 -4.97
C LEU A 128 -7.37 -4.22 -3.86
N PRO A 129 -7.18 -3.07 -3.19
CA PRO A 129 -8.20 -2.55 -2.28
C PRO A 129 -9.51 -2.23 -2.98
N GLY A 130 -9.50 -1.77 -4.23
CA GLY A 130 -10.72 -1.61 -5.02
C GLY A 130 -11.52 -2.91 -5.15
N LEU A 131 -10.85 -4.00 -5.53
CA LEU A 131 -11.46 -5.34 -5.61
C LEU A 131 -11.96 -5.82 -4.24
N GLY A 132 -11.16 -5.62 -3.20
CA GLY A 132 -11.54 -5.90 -1.81
C GLY A 132 -12.79 -5.16 -1.37
N GLY A 133 -12.88 -3.86 -1.65
CA GLY A 133 -14.03 -3.03 -1.32
C GLY A 133 -15.29 -3.42 -2.08
N MET A 134 -15.15 -3.81 -3.35
CA MET A 134 -16.25 -4.38 -4.13
C MET A 134 -16.80 -5.65 -3.48
N LEU A 135 -15.92 -6.57 -3.08
CA LEU A 135 -16.30 -7.81 -2.39
C LEU A 135 -16.96 -7.51 -1.04
N GLY A 136 -16.40 -6.57 -0.27
CA GLY A 136 -16.95 -6.15 1.02
C GLY A 136 -18.34 -5.53 0.92
N ALA A 137 -18.61 -4.80 -0.16
CA ALA A 137 -19.95 -4.26 -0.43
C ALA A 137 -20.95 -5.37 -0.82
N LYS A 138 -20.57 -6.29 -1.72
CA LYS A 138 -21.46 -7.38 -2.17
C LYS A 138 -21.86 -8.32 -1.03
N LEU A 139 -20.92 -8.63 -0.14
CA LEU A 139 -21.15 -9.55 0.99
C LEU A 139 -21.93 -8.89 2.14
N SER A 140 -22.03 -7.57 2.15
CA SER A 140 -22.75 -6.81 3.18
C SER A 140 -24.24 -6.65 2.87
N ARG A 141 -24.91 -7.70 2.38
CA ARG A 141 -26.39 -7.73 2.33
C ARG A 141 -26.92 -7.64 3.77
N LYS A 142 -27.26 -6.43 4.22
CA LYS A 142 -28.21 -6.25 5.33
C LYS A 142 -29.48 -6.97 4.89
N ARG A 143 -29.80 -8.11 5.53
CA ARG A 143 -31.12 -8.72 5.35
C ARG A 143 -32.16 -7.72 5.86
N PRO A 144 -33.29 -7.56 5.14
CA PRO A 144 -34.41 -6.75 5.62
C PRO A 144 -34.91 -7.25 6.98
#